data_AF-A0A833L0S9-F1
#
_entry.id   AF-A0A833L0S9-F1
#
_cell.length_a   1.000
_cell.length_b   1.000
_cell.length_c   1.000
_cell.angle_alpha   90.00
_cell.angle_beta   90.00
_cell.angle_gamma   90.00
#
_symmetry.space_group_name_H-M   'P 1'
#
loop_
_entity.id
_entity.type
_entity.pdbx_description
1 polymer ?
#
loop_
_entity_poly.entity_id
_entity_poly.type
_entity_poly.pdbx_seq_one_letter_code
_entity_poly.pdbx_strand_id
1 'polypeptide(L)'
;MKKALIIFLFFAILIGIFAPCLAENTPNELQVKKMYSSPTFDSKLVYEIPIEVKLLEISEDANWYKVKIQFYFGPACFKYTGWAYIPVGQALAARNNRLVSSK
;
A
#
# COMPACT_ATOMS: atom_id res chain seq x y z
N MET A 1 45.25 -25.71 5.15
CA MET A 1 44.97 -24.25 5.15
C MET A 1 44.65 -23.70 3.76
N LYS A 2 45.47 -23.93 2.72
CA LYS A 2 45.22 -23.40 1.36
C LYS A 2 43.87 -23.83 0.74
N LYS A 3 43.42 -25.06 1.00
CA LYS A 3 42.12 -25.58 0.52
C LYS A 3 40.92 -24.88 1.19
N ALA A 4 41.03 -24.56 2.48
CA ALA A 4 40.00 -23.82 3.21
C ALA A 4 39.91 -22.35 2.74
N LEU A 5 41.06 -21.75 2.39
CA LEU A 5 41.11 -20.42 1.79
C LEU A 5 40.40 -20.37 0.43
N ILE A 6 40.58 -21.39 -0.41
CA ILE A 6 39.93 -21.47 -1.74
C ILE A 6 38.41 -21.63 -1.60
N ILE A 7 37.95 -22.47 -0.67
CA ILE A 7 36.51 -22.66 -0.40
C ILE A 7 35.89 -21.35 0.12
N PHE A 8 36.58 -20.66 1.01
CA PHE A 8 36.13 -19.36 1.52
C PHE A 8 36.07 -18.30 0.41
N LEU A 9 37.07 -18.26 -0.47
CA LEU A 9 37.09 -17.35 -1.63
C LEU A 9 35.93 -17.64 -2.59
N PHE A 10 35.64 -18.91 -2.82
CA PHE A 10 34.54 -19.36 -3.68
C PHE A 10 33.18 -18.94 -3.11
N PHE A 11 32.97 -19.10 -1.80
CA PHE A 11 31.76 -18.63 -1.12
C PHE A 11 31.60 -17.11 -1.16
N ALA A 12 32.70 -16.35 -1.00
CA ALA A 12 32.67 -14.90 -1.09
C ALA A 12 32.28 -14.40 -2.49
N ILE A 13 32.78 -15.04 -3.54
CA ILE A 13 32.40 -14.75 -4.93
C ILE A 13 30.93 -15.11 -5.19
N LEU A 14 30.47 -16.25 -4.66
CA LEU A 14 29.08 -16.67 -4.80
C LEU A 14 28.11 -15.67 -4.17
N ILE A 15 28.42 -15.15 -2.98
CA ILE A 15 27.60 -14.14 -2.29
C ILE A 15 27.55 -12.82 -3.07
N GLY A 16 28.65 -12.41 -3.71
CA GLY A 16 28.70 -11.20 -4.54
C GLY A 16 27.80 -11.24 -5.79
N ILE A 17 27.58 -12.42 -6.36
CA ILE A 17 26.73 -12.60 -7.55
C ILE A 17 25.23 -12.52 -7.19
N PHE A 18 24.84 -12.93 -5.98
CA PHE A 18 23.45 -12.86 -5.49
C PHE A 18 23.10 -11.53 -4.80
N ALA A 19 24.07 -10.64 -4.57
CA ALA A 19 23.85 -9.35 -3.91
C ALA A 19 23.00 -8.31 -4.66
N PRO A 20 22.87 -8.27 -6.01
CA PRO A 20 22.14 -7.17 -6.64
C PRO A 20 20.61 -7.29 -6.56
N CYS A 21 20.06 -8.29 -5.84
CA CYS A 21 18.62 -8.40 -5.59
C CYS A 21 18.14 -7.58 -4.35
N LEU A 22 18.98 -6.67 -3.83
CA LEU A 22 18.68 -5.82 -2.67
C LEU A 22 18.71 -4.31 -2.99
N ALA A 23 18.56 -3.94 -4.25
CA ALA A 23 18.14 -2.60 -4.66
C ALA A 23 16.70 -2.74 -5.18
N GLU A 24 15.73 -1.96 -4.75
CA GLU A 24 15.61 -0.56 -5.13
C GLU A 24 14.53 0.09 -4.22
N ASN A 25 14.89 1.04 -3.34
CA ASN A 25 13.89 1.96 -2.80
C ASN A 25 13.63 3.02 -3.88
N THR A 26 12.84 2.68 -4.90
CA THR A 26 12.48 3.67 -5.93
C THR A 26 11.48 4.68 -5.32
N PRO A 27 11.78 6.00 -5.33
CA PRO A 27 10.92 7.02 -4.72
C PRO A 27 9.55 7.19 -5.40
N ASN A 28 9.28 6.45 -6.48
CA ASN A 28 8.18 6.69 -7.41
C ASN A 28 7.28 5.46 -7.59
N GLU A 29 7.19 4.59 -6.58
CA GLU A 29 6.20 3.52 -6.59
C GLU A 29 4.79 4.10 -6.50
N LEU A 30 4.16 4.27 -7.67
CA LEU A 30 2.77 4.64 -7.77
C LEU A 30 1.91 3.41 -7.49
N GLN A 31 0.98 3.54 -6.55
CA GLN A 31 0.00 2.49 -6.26
C GLN A 31 -1.00 2.37 -7.42
N VAL A 32 -0.71 1.50 -8.38
CA VAL A 32 -1.57 1.27 -9.55
C VAL A 32 -2.74 0.35 -9.18
N LYS A 33 -3.94 0.91 -9.00
CA LYS A 33 -5.16 0.13 -8.71
C LYS A 33 -5.78 -0.51 -9.95
N LYS A 34 -5.66 0.14 -11.11
CA LYS A 34 -6.21 -0.28 -12.40
C LYS A 34 -5.14 -0.10 -13.47
N MET A 35 -4.95 -1.13 -14.28
CA MET A 35 -4.05 -1.10 -15.42
C MET A 35 -4.88 -1.26 -16.69
N TYR A 36 -4.70 -0.32 -17.60
CA TYR A 36 -5.40 -0.29 -18.87
C TYR A 36 -4.44 -0.64 -20.02
N SER A 37 -4.98 -1.10 -21.14
CA SER A 37 -4.19 -1.56 -22.28
C SER A 37 -3.50 -0.43 -23.06
N SER A 38 -3.99 0.80 -22.92
CA SER A 38 -3.45 1.99 -23.58
C SER A 38 -3.75 3.25 -22.74
N PRO A 39 -3.04 4.37 -22.94
CA PRO A 39 -3.22 5.60 -22.15
C PRO A 39 -4.44 6.42 -22.62
N THR A 40 -5.60 5.77 -22.72
CA THR A 40 -6.88 6.39 -23.14
C THR A 40 -8.00 5.94 -22.22
N PHE A 41 -8.99 6.80 -21.95
CA PHE A 41 -10.09 6.50 -21.02
C PHE A 41 -10.99 5.35 -21.50
N ASP A 42 -11.08 5.14 -22.82
CA ASP A 42 -11.91 4.09 -23.42
C ASP A 42 -11.16 2.75 -23.59
N SER A 43 -9.95 2.66 -23.07
CA SER A 43 -9.12 1.47 -23.24
C SER A 43 -9.56 0.31 -22.35
N LYS A 44 -9.27 -0.90 -22.80
CA LYS A 44 -9.63 -2.13 -22.10
C LYS A 44 -8.89 -2.22 -20.77
N LEU A 45 -9.61 -2.49 -19.70
CA LEU A 45 -9.04 -2.84 -18.40
C LEU A 45 -8.30 -4.19 -18.53
N VAL A 46 -6.99 -4.18 -18.31
CA VAL A 46 -6.13 -5.37 -18.36
C VAL A 46 -6.08 -6.04 -17.00
N TYR A 47 -6.06 -5.24 -15.92
CA TYR A 47 -5.93 -5.75 -14.56
C TYR A 47 -6.51 -4.74 -13.56
N GLU A 48 -7.16 -5.24 -12.51
CA GLU A 48 -7.64 -4.46 -11.38
C GLU A 48 -7.25 -5.19 -10.10
N ILE A 49 -6.62 -4.49 -9.15
CA ILE A 49 -6.29 -5.07 -7.86
C ILE A 49 -7.59 -5.17 -7.05
N PRO A 50 -8.04 -6.39 -6.68
CA PRO A 50 -9.20 -6.54 -5.83
C PRO A 50 -8.83 -6.15 -4.40
N ILE A 51 -9.13 -4.90 -4.02
CA ILE A 51 -8.93 -4.39 -2.66
C ILE A 51 -10.27 -4.39 -1.93
N GLU A 52 -10.43 -5.29 -0.97
CA GLU A 52 -11.54 -5.27 -0.04
C GLU A 52 -11.20 -4.38 1.16
N VAL A 53 -12.06 -3.41 1.45
CA VAL A 53 -11.92 -2.54 2.63
C VAL A 53 -13.12 -2.76 3.54
N LYS A 54 -12.86 -3.24 4.76
CA LYS A 54 -13.88 -3.45 5.78
C LYS A 54 -13.70 -2.44 6.91
N LEU A 55 -14.73 -1.63 7.17
CA LEU A 55 -14.79 -0.78 8.34
C LEU A 55 -14.99 -1.63 9.61
N LEU A 56 -14.20 -1.35 10.63
CA LEU A 56 -14.24 -2.04 11.93
C LEU A 56 -14.74 -1.12 13.04
N GLU A 57 -14.25 0.11 13.07
CA GLU A 57 -14.45 1.03 14.19
C GLU A 57 -14.34 2.47 13.70
N ILE A 58 -14.98 3.40 14.40
CA ILE A 58 -14.91 4.83 14.13
C ILE A 58 -14.52 5.50 15.47
N SER A 59 -13.60 6.47 15.43
CA SER A 59 -13.25 7.27 16.60
C SER A 59 -14.43 8.13 17.06
N GLU A 60 -14.41 8.55 18.33
CA GLU A 60 -15.46 9.38 18.93
C GLU A 60 -15.69 10.70 18.17
N ASP A 61 -14.62 11.29 17.63
CA ASP A 61 -14.67 12.52 16.85
C ASP A 61 -15.04 12.32 15.37
N ALA A 62 -15.31 11.08 14.97
CA ALA A 62 -15.63 10.66 13.60
C ALA A 62 -14.61 11.13 12.53
N ASN A 63 -13.34 11.34 12.91
CA ASN A 63 -12.28 11.69 11.97
C ASN A 63 -11.35 10.51 11.65
N TRP A 64 -11.41 9.43 12.42
CA TRP A 64 -10.59 8.25 12.24
C TRP A 64 -11.45 6.99 12.10
N TYR A 65 -11.08 6.17 11.12
CA TYR A 65 -11.82 4.98 10.76
C TYR A 65 -10.87 3.79 10.76
N LYS A 66 -11.08 2.86 11.68
CA LYS A 66 -10.31 1.63 11.73
C LYS A 66 -10.78 0.73 10.60
N VAL A 67 -9.89 0.43 9.68
CA VAL A 67 -10.19 -0.37 8.50
C VAL A 67 -9.30 -1.60 8.45
N LYS A 68 -9.88 -2.69 7.96
CA LYS A 68 -9.14 -3.86 7.51
C LYS A 68 -9.10 -3.82 5.99
N ILE A 69 -7.90 -3.79 5.44
CA ILE A 69 -7.65 -3.86 4.00
C ILE A 69 -7.17 -5.27 3.68
N GLN A 70 -7.78 -5.89 2.69
CA GLN A 70 -7.40 -7.21 2.18
C GLN A 70 -7.25 -7.13 0.66
N PHE A 71 -6.11 -7.58 0.15
CA PHE A 71 -5.89 -7.68 -1.29
C PHE A 71 -5.18 -8.97 -1.66
N TYR A 72 -5.42 -9.41 -2.89
CA TYR A 72 -4.86 -10.64 -3.44
C TYR A 72 -3.84 -10.30 -4.53
N PHE A 73 -2.69 -10.97 -4.49
CA PHE A 73 -1.70 -10.93 -5.54
C PHE A 73 -1.34 -12.37 -5.93
N GLY A 74 -2.00 -12.87 -7.00
CA GLY A 74 -1.97 -14.29 -7.34
C GLY A 74 -2.52 -15.16 -6.19
N PRO A 75 -1.80 -16.21 -5.74
CA PRO A 75 -2.23 -17.06 -4.63
C PRO A 75 -2.01 -16.42 -3.24
N ALA A 76 -1.27 -15.31 -3.17
CA ALA A 76 -0.97 -14.65 -1.90
C ALA A 76 -2.10 -13.69 -1.50
N CYS A 77 -2.45 -13.71 -0.22
CA CYS A 77 -3.44 -12.81 0.39
C CYS A 77 -2.76 -11.95 1.45
N PHE A 78 -2.81 -10.63 1.26
CA PHE A 78 -2.25 -9.66 2.20
C PHE A 78 -3.38 -9.01 2.98
N LYS A 79 -3.21 -8.92 4.31
CA LYS A 79 -4.20 -8.36 5.23
C LYS A 79 -3.53 -7.35 6.15
N TYR A 80 -4.06 -6.14 6.18
CA TYR A 80 -3.60 -5.06 7.04
C TYR A 80 -4.77 -4.49 7.83
N THR A 81 -4.54 -4.14 9.09
CA THR A 81 -5.52 -3.44 9.93
C THR A 81 -4.88 -2.19 10.48
N GLY A 82 -5.56 -1.05 10.36
CA GLY A 82 -5.03 0.23 10.80
C GLY A 82 -6.12 1.29 10.83
N TRP A 83 -5.72 2.51 11.18
CA TRP A 83 -6.61 3.68 11.21
C TRP A 83 -6.39 4.55 9.97
N ALA A 84 -7.48 4.90 9.30
CA ALA A 84 -7.52 5.84 8.20
C ALA A 84 -8.10 7.17 8.68
N TYR A 85 -7.39 8.27 8.41
CA TYR A 85 -7.89 9.61 8.69
C TYR A 85 -8.83 10.07 7.58
N ILE A 86 -10.09 10.35 7.92
CA ILE A 86 -11.10 10.88 7.02
C ILE A 86 -11.86 11.94 7.82
N PRO A 87 -11.68 13.26 7.57
CA PRO A 87 -12.13 14.33 8.45
C PRO A 87 -13.65 14.64 8.35
N VAL A 88 -14.49 13.60 8.46
CA VAL A 88 -15.94 13.71 8.35
C VAL A 88 -16.50 14.49 9.55
N GLY A 89 -16.08 14.17 10.77
CA GLY A 89 -16.53 14.86 11.98
C GLY A 89 -16.29 16.37 11.94
N GLN A 90 -15.10 16.80 11.50
CA GLN A 90 -14.79 18.22 11.30
C GLN A 90 -15.68 18.87 10.23
N ALA A 91 -15.90 18.19 9.11
CA ALA A 91 -16.78 18.69 8.05
C ALA A 91 -18.23 18.86 8.53
N LEU A 92 -18.73 17.92 9.35
CA LEU A 92 -20.05 17.98 9.96
C LEU A 92 -20.17 19.11 10.99
N ALA A 93 -19.17 19.26 11.87
CA ALA A 93 -19.13 20.34 12.85
C ALA A 93 -19.11 21.73 12.17
N ALA A 94 -18.29 21.89 11.13
CA ALA A 94 -18.23 23.14 10.35
C ALA A 94 -19.57 23.46 9.67
N ARG A 95 -20.26 22.46 9.12
CA ARG A 95 -21.60 22.64 8.54
C ARG A 95 -22.62 23.09 9.59
N ASN A 96 -22.63 22.45 10.76
CA ASN A 96 -23.60 22.78 11.81
C ASN A 96 -23.40 24.22 12.32
N ASN A 97 -22.16 24.63 12.54
CA ASN A 97 -21.85 26.00 12.97
C ASN A 97 -22.32 27.05 11.96
N ARG A 98 -22.17 26.80 10.65
CA ARG A 98 -22.68 27.71 9.61
C ARG A 98 -24.20 27.87 9.67
N LEU A 99 -24.94 26.78 9.87
CA LEU A 99 -26.41 26.80 9.96
C LEU A 99 -26.91 27.52 11.21
N VAL A 100 -26.18 27.43 12.33
CA VAL A 100 -26.51 28.16 13.55
C VAL A 100 -26.20 29.65 13.41
N SER A 101 -25.09 30.03 12.76
CA SER A 101 -24.72 31.43 12.56
C SER A 101 -25.60 32.19 11.57
N SER A 102 -26.41 31.49 10.77
CA SER A 102 -27.31 32.08 9.79
C SER A 102 -28.75 32.28 10.29
N LYS A 103 -29.00 32.01 11.58
CA LYS A 103 -30.27 32.25 12.28
C LYS A 103 -30.13 33.44 13.22
#